data_AF-A0AAW4U538-F1
#
_entry.id   AF-A0AAW4U538-F1
#
_cell.length_a   1.000
_cell.length_b   1.000
_cell.length_c   1.000
_cell.angle_alpha   90.00
_cell.angle_beta   90.00
_cell.angle_gamma   90.00
#
_symmetry.space_group_name_H-M   'P 1'
#
loop_
_entity.id
_entity.type
_entity.pdbx_description
1 polymer ?
#
loop_
_entity_poly.entity_id
_entity_poly.type
_entity_poly.pdbx_seq_one_letter_code
_entity_poly.pdbx_strand_id
1 'polypeptide(L)'
;MNYANKWTSPGYEHKMNSAYPSFGSNCANFVSQALHEGGMTLTRLWNYSTVLPDKLTTRAWMNADSNYSYMKHYSHSYDSLDNVWKAWQGSILYVDWTSNNEIDHAMFVVGVVVKDGKANPVIDQKTENRHQITLTESLQHAHEQGKNNMTWYGLQYRYD
;
A
#
# COMPACT_ATOMS: atom_id res chain seq x y z
N MET A 1 -11.80 8.12 -12.12
CA MET A 1 -11.78 7.74 -10.69
C MET A 1 -10.55 6.87 -10.49
N ASN A 2 -9.64 7.24 -9.58
CA ASN A 2 -8.41 6.49 -9.33
C ASN A 2 -8.75 5.07 -8.83
N TYR A 3 -8.01 4.06 -9.29
CA TYR A 3 -8.20 2.64 -8.98
C TYR A 3 -8.43 2.40 -7.49
N ALA A 4 -7.54 2.94 -6.65
CA ALA A 4 -7.55 2.74 -5.21
C ALA A 4 -8.91 3.16 -4.61
N ASN A 5 -9.36 4.37 -4.93
CA ASN A 5 -10.61 4.94 -4.43
C ASN A 5 -11.82 4.05 -4.80
N LYS A 6 -11.90 3.58 -6.05
CA LYS A 6 -12.99 2.69 -6.48
C LYS A 6 -13.02 1.42 -5.64
N TRP A 7 -11.88 0.74 -5.53
CA TRP A 7 -11.82 -0.59 -4.94
C TRP A 7 -11.86 -0.60 -3.42
N THR A 8 -11.67 0.54 -2.75
CA THR A 8 -11.89 0.67 -1.29
C THR A 8 -13.26 1.27 -0.92
N SER A 9 -13.98 1.85 -1.88
CA SER A 9 -15.29 2.47 -1.63
C SER A 9 -16.32 1.49 -1.03
N PRO A 10 -17.38 1.98 -0.36
CA PRO A 10 -18.35 1.13 0.35
C PRO A 10 -18.95 -0.03 -0.48
N GLY A 11 -19.19 0.18 -1.78
CA GLY A 11 -19.72 -0.88 -2.66
C GLY A 11 -18.72 -2.01 -3.00
N TYR A 12 -17.45 -1.81 -2.68
CA TYR A 12 -16.33 -2.70 -2.98
C TYR A 12 -15.50 -3.06 -1.73
N GLU A 13 -15.99 -2.75 -0.53
CA GLU A 13 -15.29 -2.99 0.74
C GLU A 13 -14.74 -4.42 0.85
N HIS A 14 -15.58 -5.42 0.56
CA HIS A 14 -15.23 -6.84 0.62
C HIS A 14 -14.83 -7.44 -0.73
N LYS A 15 -14.50 -6.60 -1.72
CA LYS A 15 -14.18 -7.04 -3.08
C LYS A 15 -12.78 -6.63 -3.47
N MET A 16 -12.10 -7.53 -4.17
CA MET A 16 -10.92 -7.22 -4.97
C MET A 16 -11.33 -7.11 -6.44
N ASN A 17 -10.47 -6.50 -7.25
CA ASN A 17 -10.71 -6.45 -8.68
C ASN A 17 -10.58 -7.84 -9.30
N SER A 18 -11.65 -8.29 -9.95
CA SER A 18 -11.72 -9.61 -10.58
C SER A 18 -10.79 -9.77 -11.79
N ALA A 19 -10.20 -8.68 -12.30
CA ALA A 19 -9.14 -8.74 -13.30
C ALA A 19 -7.79 -9.23 -12.74
N TYR A 20 -7.66 -9.33 -11.42
CA TYR A 20 -6.45 -9.68 -10.71
C TYR A 20 -6.69 -10.85 -9.75
N PRO A 21 -5.63 -11.56 -9.33
CA PRO A 21 -5.77 -12.55 -8.26
C PRO A 21 -6.18 -11.89 -6.95
N SER A 22 -6.85 -12.67 -6.11
CA SER A 22 -7.21 -12.31 -4.73
C SER A 22 -6.69 -13.39 -3.79
N PHE A 23 -6.13 -12.97 -2.67
CA PHE A 23 -5.51 -13.86 -1.68
C PHE A 23 -6.21 -13.72 -0.32
N GLY A 24 -5.73 -14.44 0.71
CA GLY A 24 -6.22 -14.27 2.09
C GLY A 24 -5.87 -12.91 2.69
N SER A 25 -4.63 -12.44 2.48
CA SER A 25 -4.19 -11.07 2.78
C SER A 25 -3.94 -10.32 1.48
N ASN A 26 -4.52 -9.13 1.34
CA ASN A 26 -4.51 -8.37 0.09
C ASN A 26 -3.90 -6.97 0.19
N CYS A 27 -3.25 -6.59 1.28
CA CYS A 27 -2.67 -5.25 1.42
C CYS A 27 -1.67 -4.93 0.29
N ALA A 28 -0.62 -5.73 0.13
CA ALA A 28 0.37 -5.55 -0.94
C ALA A 28 -0.20 -5.88 -2.33
N ASN A 29 -1.11 -6.87 -2.43
CA ASN A 29 -1.80 -7.17 -3.68
C ASN A 29 -2.61 -5.95 -4.18
N PHE A 30 -3.34 -5.28 -3.30
CA PHE A 30 -4.10 -4.07 -3.61
C PHE A 30 -3.19 -2.92 -4.04
N VAL A 31 -2.12 -2.66 -3.28
CA VAL A 31 -1.11 -1.67 -3.67
C VAL A 31 -0.57 -2.00 -5.05
N SER A 32 -0.17 -3.25 -5.30
CA SER A 32 0.40 -3.63 -6.59
C SER A 32 -0.58 -3.44 -7.75
N GLN A 33 -1.85 -3.76 -7.56
CA GLN A 33 -2.90 -3.49 -8.55
C GLN A 33 -3.07 -1.98 -8.81
N ALA A 34 -3.07 -1.15 -7.76
CA ALA A 34 -3.17 0.30 -7.90
C ALA A 34 -1.99 0.88 -8.69
N LEU A 35 -0.78 0.37 -8.48
CA LEU A 35 0.41 0.78 -9.21
C LEU A 35 0.39 0.36 -10.68
N HIS A 36 -0.03 -0.89 -10.94
CA HIS A 36 -0.14 -1.40 -12.31
C HIS A 36 -1.17 -0.60 -13.13
N GLU A 37 -2.32 -0.31 -12.53
CA GLU A 37 -3.38 0.52 -13.12
C GLU A 37 -2.98 2.00 -13.21
N GLY A 38 -2.04 2.42 -12.37
CA GLY A 38 -1.36 3.71 -12.45
C GLY A 38 -0.29 3.78 -13.55
N GLY A 39 -0.04 2.69 -14.29
CA GLY A 39 0.87 2.65 -15.43
C GLY A 39 2.25 2.05 -15.14
N MET A 40 2.51 1.56 -13.92
CA MET A 40 3.78 0.90 -13.62
C MET A 40 3.87 -0.43 -14.35
N THR A 41 4.94 -0.62 -15.12
CA THR A 41 5.11 -1.81 -15.98
C THR A 41 5.51 -3.04 -15.16
N LEU A 42 4.88 -4.18 -15.45
CA LEU A 42 5.22 -5.47 -14.84
C LEU A 42 6.66 -5.88 -15.16
N THR A 43 7.31 -6.54 -14.22
CA THR A 43 8.67 -7.07 -14.40
C THR A 43 8.73 -8.53 -13.99
N ARG A 44 9.85 -9.23 -14.25
CA ARG A 44 10.01 -10.61 -13.77
C ARG A 44 9.93 -10.72 -12.23
N LEU A 45 10.37 -9.69 -11.52
CA LEU A 45 10.42 -9.70 -10.05
C LEU A 45 9.11 -9.24 -9.41
N TRP A 46 8.32 -8.43 -10.12
CA TRP A 46 7.03 -7.92 -9.68
C TRP A 46 5.97 -8.20 -10.74
N ASN A 47 5.26 -9.32 -10.55
CA ASN A 47 4.27 -9.84 -11.50
C ASN A 47 3.20 -10.67 -10.81
N TYR A 48 2.09 -10.90 -11.50
CA TYR A 48 0.97 -11.72 -11.04
C TYR A 48 0.54 -12.76 -12.07
N SER A 49 -0.24 -13.75 -11.60
CA SER A 49 -0.94 -14.69 -12.48
C SER A 49 -2.39 -14.82 -12.05
N THR A 50 -3.31 -14.81 -13.02
CA THR A 50 -4.73 -15.15 -12.81
C THR A 50 -5.03 -16.63 -13.06
N VAL A 51 -4.10 -17.37 -13.67
CA VAL A 51 -4.28 -18.80 -14.01
C VAL A 51 -3.81 -19.70 -12.87
N LEU A 52 -2.64 -19.42 -12.29
CA LEU A 52 -2.12 -20.12 -11.12
C LEU A 52 -1.64 -19.11 -10.06
N PRO A 53 -2.55 -18.35 -9.42
CA PRO A 53 -2.21 -17.25 -8.50
C PRO A 53 -1.19 -17.63 -7.44
N ASP A 54 -1.41 -18.73 -6.72
CA ASP A 54 -0.58 -19.14 -5.58
C ASP A 54 0.81 -19.66 -5.97
N LYS A 55 0.99 -20.03 -7.25
CA LYS A 55 2.25 -20.61 -7.75
C LYS A 55 3.08 -19.64 -8.56
N LEU A 56 2.44 -18.74 -9.29
CA LEU A 56 3.09 -17.91 -10.31
C LEU A 56 3.06 -16.40 -10.00
N THR A 57 2.30 -15.95 -9.00
CA THR A 57 2.39 -14.57 -8.51
C THR A 57 3.66 -14.39 -7.70
N THR A 58 4.41 -13.33 -7.95
CA THR A 58 5.67 -13.09 -7.22
C THR A 58 5.38 -12.60 -5.82
N ARG A 59 6.27 -12.93 -4.86
CA ARG A 59 6.15 -12.39 -3.50
C ARG A 59 6.15 -10.87 -3.49
N ALA A 60 6.94 -10.22 -4.35
CA ALA A 60 6.95 -8.76 -4.45
C ALA A 60 5.59 -8.18 -4.86
N TRP A 61 4.74 -8.93 -5.56
CA TRP A 61 3.37 -8.49 -5.87
C TRP A 61 2.44 -8.59 -4.66
N MET A 62 2.48 -9.71 -3.93
CA MET A 62 1.43 -10.07 -2.97
C MET A 62 1.80 -9.95 -1.48
N ASN A 63 3.09 -9.85 -1.12
CA ASN A 63 3.57 -9.81 0.27
C ASN A 63 4.21 -8.45 0.58
N ALA A 64 3.83 -7.84 1.72
CA ALA A 64 4.19 -6.45 2.04
C ALA A 64 5.71 -6.22 2.18
N ASP A 65 6.40 -7.09 2.90
CA ASP A 65 7.86 -7.04 3.04
C ASP A 65 8.61 -7.16 1.70
N SER A 66 8.27 -8.18 0.92
CA SER A 66 8.86 -8.36 -0.42
C SER A 66 8.50 -7.22 -1.37
N ASN A 67 7.30 -6.64 -1.25
CA ASN A 67 6.85 -5.50 -2.04
C ASN A 67 7.66 -4.25 -1.71
N TYR A 68 7.85 -3.92 -0.43
CA TYR A 68 8.71 -2.81 0.00
C TYR A 68 10.14 -2.95 -0.52
N SER A 69 10.74 -4.14 -0.35
CA SER A 69 12.09 -4.42 -0.85
C SER A 69 12.19 -4.21 -2.36
N TYR A 70 11.23 -4.71 -3.14
CA TYR A 70 11.18 -4.48 -4.58
C TYR A 70 11.03 -3.00 -4.95
N MET A 71 10.03 -2.32 -4.36
CA MET A 71 9.74 -0.92 -4.67
C MET A 71 10.91 -0.01 -4.33
N LYS A 72 11.57 -0.24 -3.19
CA LYS A 72 12.71 0.55 -2.75
C LYS A 72 13.97 0.33 -3.58
N HIS A 73 14.28 -0.92 -3.93
CA HIS A 73 15.62 -1.26 -4.45
C HIS A 73 15.66 -1.57 -5.95
N TYR A 74 14.54 -1.96 -6.55
CA TYR A 74 14.52 -2.53 -7.90
C TYR A 74 13.54 -1.83 -8.85
N SER A 75 12.54 -1.11 -8.34
CA SER A 75 11.59 -0.40 -9.21
C SER A 75 12.18 0.84 -9.90
N HIS A 76 13.20 1.44 -9.28
CA HIS A 76 13.74 2.77 -9.62
C HIS A 76 12.69 3.91 -9.71
N SER A 77 11.46 3.66 -9.25
CA SER A 77 10.32 4.58 -9.37
C SER A 77 10.05 5.36 -8.08
N TYR A 78 10.76 5.04 -6.99
CA TYR A 78 10.48 5.54 -5.65
C TYR A 78 11.74 6.04 -4.94
N ASP A 79 11.57 7.10 -4.16
CA ASP A 79 12.53 7.58 -3.17
C ASP A 79 12.07 7.23 -1.75
N SER A 80 13.03 6.90 -0.88
CA SER A 80 12.72 6.67 0.53
C SER A 80 12.41 7.98 1.23
N LEU A 81 11.32 8.01 1.98
CA LEU A 81 10.98 9.10 2.88
C LEU A 81 11.68 8.91 4.21
N ASP A 82 12.25 9.99 4.75
CA ASP A 82 12.77 10.05 6.12
C ASP A 82 11.63 10.10 7.15
N ASN A 83 10.43 10.49 6.72
CA ASN A 83 9.24 10.58 7.54
C ASN A 83 7.97 10.33 6.71
N VAL A 84 7.14 9.38 7.11
CA VAL A 84 5.88 9.01 6.43
C VAL A 84 4.86 10.15 6.33
N TRP A 85 4.93 11.15 7.23
CA TRP A 85 4.06 12.34 7.16
C TRP A 85 4.35 13.26 5.98
N LYS A 86 5.50 13.07 5.31
CA LYS A 86 5.85 13.78 4.06
C LYS A 86 5.28 13.13 2.80
N ALA A 87 4.62 11.98 2.94
CA ALA A 87 4.10 11.25 1.79
C ALA A 87 3.01 12.04 1.07
N TRP A 88 3.18 12.18 -0.24
CA TRP A 88 2.18 12.76 -1.13
C TRP A 88 1.40 11.67 -1.87
N GLN A 89 0.39 12.07 -2.65
CA GLN A 89 -0.35 11.15 -3.52
C GLN A 89 0.62 10.27 -4.35
N GLY A 90 0.26 9.00 -4.57
CA GLY A 90 1.10 8.02 -5.28
C GLY A 90 2.19 7.36 -4.42
N SER A 91 2.42 7.86 -3.20
CA SER A 91 3.31 7.21 -2.24
C SER A 91 2.75 5.88 -1.75
N ILE A 92 3.64 5.03 -1.28
CA ILE A 92 3.31 3.79 -0.60
C ILE A 92 3.80 3.91 0.85
N LEU A 93 2.92 3.58 1.79
CA LEU A 93 3.28 3.47 3.20
C LEU A 93 3.28 2.01 3.60
N TYR A 94 4.28 1.62 4.36
CA TYR A 94 4.41 0.29 4.92
C TYR A 94 4.58 0.38 6.43
N VAL A 95 4.17 -0.68 7.12
CA VAL A 95 4.29 -0.73 8.57
C VAL A 95 4.54 -2.16 9.03
N ASP A 96 5.49 -2.27 9.94
CA ASP A 96 5.72 -3.40 10.82
C ASP A 96 5.01 -3.08 12.14
N TRP A 97 3.96 -3.83 12.46
CA TRP A 97 3.09 -3.58 13.61
C TRP A 97 3.76 -3.93 14.93
N THR A 98 4.80 -4.77 14.92
CA THR A 98 5.46 -5.32 16.11
C THR A 98 6.90 -4.88 16.27
N SER A 99 7.47 -4.20 15.27
CA SER A 99 8.87 -3.83 15.17
C SER A 99 9.81 -5.04 15.27
N ASN A 100 9.42 -6.16 14.65
CA ASN A 100 10.21 -7.39 14.56
C ASN A 100 11.11 -7.44 13.30
N ASN A 101 11.17 -6.35 12.52
CA ASN A 101 11.84 -6.21 11.23
C ASN A 101 11.18 -6.99 10.08
N GLU A 102 9.89 -7.31 10.19
CA GLU A 102 9.08 -7.85 9.11
C GLU A 102 7.91 -6.91 8.83
N ILE A 103 7.79 -6.44 7.59
CA ILE A 103 6.68 -5.55 7.23
C ILE A 103 5.39 -6.35 7.08
N ASP A 104 4.39 -5.99 7.90
CA ASP A 104 3.09 -6.64 7.98
C ASP A 104 2.06 -6.08 6.99
N HIS A 105 2.16 -4.79 6.67
CA HIS A 105 1.10 -4.09 5.95
C HIS A 105 1.61 -3.04 4.96
N ALA A 106 0.81 -2.81 3.91
CA ALA A 106 1.04 -1.84 2.87
C ALA A 106 -0.24 -1.03 2.58
N MET A 107 -0.08 0.27 2.36
CA MET A 107 -1.13 1.25 2.11
C MET A 107 -0.75 2.13 0.92
N PHE A 108 -1.75 2.60 0.17
CA PHE A 108 -1.55 3.51 -0.94
C PHE A 108 -2.03 4.92 -0.59
N VAL A 109 -1.19 5.94 -0.81
CA VAL A 109 -1.55 7.34 -0.54
C VAL A 109 -2.32 7.91 -1.72
N VAL A 110 -3.58 8.27 -1.49
CA VAL A 110 -4.52 8.77 -2.52
C VAL A 110 -4.68 10.29 -2.50
N GLY A 111 -4.15 10.96 -1.49
CA GLY A 111 -4.20 12.41 -1.36
C GLY A 111 -3.55 12.88 -0.05
N VAL A 112 -3.66 14.17 0.25
CA VAL A 112 -3.17 14.75 1.49
C VAL A 112 -4.14 15.83 1.96
N VAL A 113 -4.45 15.83 3.25
CA VAL A 113 -5.14 16.94 3.91
C VAL A 113 -4.09 17.79 4.61
N VAL A 114 -4.14 19.11 4.41
CA VAL A 114 -3.26 20.06 5.10
C VAL A 114 -4.10 20.89 6.06
N LYS A 115 -3.72 20.88 7.34
CA LYS A 115 -4.35 21.70 8.38
C LYS A 115 -3.27 22.38 9.22
N ASP A 116 -3.38 23.69 9.41
CA ASP A 116 -2.42 24.49 10.18
C ASP A 116 -0.95 24.29 9.75
N GLY A 117 -0.73 24.16 8.43
CA GLY A 117 0.59 23.93 7.84
C GLY A 117 1.14 22.50 8.01
N LYS A 118 0.38 21.58 8.59
CA LYS A 118 0.76 20.17 8.78
C LYS A 118 0.06 19.27 7.78
N ALA A 119 0.85 18.51 7.03
CA ALA A 119 0.35 17.51 6.09
C ALA A 119 -0.10 16.25 6.83
N ASN A 120 -1.21 15.68 6.37
CA ASN A 120 -1.75 14.40 6.82
C ASN A 120 -2.11 13.56 5.59
N PRO A 121 -1.29 12.54 5.25
CA PRO A 121 -1.55 11.67 4.11
C PRO A 121 -2.91 10.99 4.23
N VAL A 122 -3.62 10.86 3.12
CA VAL A 122 -4.89 10.13 3.02
C VAL A 122 -4.61 8.80 2.35
N ILE A 123 -5.00 7.70 2.99
CA ILE A 123 -4.67 6.34 2.56
C ILE A 123 -5.90 5.53 2.19
N ASP A 124 -5.65 4.58 1.30
CA ASP A 124 -6.52 3.46 0.96
C ASP A 124 -5.77 2.16 1.22
N GLN A 125 -6.46 1.14 1.75
CA GLN A 125 -5.90 -0.20 1.98
C GLN A 125 -6.94 -1.33 1.92
N LYS A 126 -6.42 -2.56 1.86
CA LYS A 126 -7.16 -3.83 1.90
C LYS A 126 -6.60 -4.79 2.95
N THR A 127 -7.19 -5.99 3.04
CA THR A 127 -7.19 -6.93 4.20
C THR A 127 -8.20 -6.48 5.26
N GLU A 128 -7.91 -5.36 5.94
CA GLU A 128 -8.96 -4.57 6.56
C GLU A 128 -9.19 -3.34 5.68
N ASN A 129 -10.37 -3.21 5.10
CA ASN A 129 -10.65 -2.10 4.20
C ASN A 129 -10.57 -0.76 4.96
N ARG A 130 -9.85 0.20 4.40
CA ARG A 130 -9.96 1.61 4.76
C ARG A 130 -10.04 2.43 3.49
N HIS A 131 -10.97 3.37 3.47
CA HIS A 131 -11.29 4.20 2.32
C HIS A 131 -11.13 5.66 2.70
N GLN A 132 -10.12 6.30 2.10
CA GLN A 132 -9.83 7.72 2.24
C GLN A 132 -9.74 8.21 3.68
N ILE A 133 -9.16 7.39 4.56
CA ILE A 133 -8.87 7.82 5.93
C ILE A 133 -7.51 8.50 5.98
N THR A 134 -7.32 9.40 6.93
CA THR A 134 -6.03 10.00 7.20
C THR A 134 -5.05 9.01 7.85
N LEU A 135 -3.75 9.27 7.72
CA LEU A 135 -2.72 8.50 8.40
C LEU A 135 -2.87 8.59 9.92
N THR A 136 -3.35 9.71 10.45
CA THR A 136 -3.71 9.85 11.87
C THR A 136 -4.82 8.90 12.29
N GLU A 137 -5.90 8.78 11.51
CA GLU A 137 -6.98 7.82 11.79
C GLU A 137 -6.47 6.37 11.68
N SER A 138 -5.61 6.08 10.69
CA SER A 138 -4.99 4.75 10.56
C SER A 138 -4.17 4.37 11.79
N LEU A 139 -3.36 5.30 12.32
CA LEU A 139 -2.60 5.11 13.55
C LEU A 139 -3.51 4.92 14.76
N GLN A 140 -4.59 5.70 14.88
CA GLN A 140 -5.56 5.54 15.95
C GLN A 140 -6.16 4.14 15.95
N HIS A 141 -6.61 3.64 14.79
CA HIS A 141 -7.13 2.28 14.67
C HIS A 141 -6.08 1.22 15.03
N ALA A 142 -4.82 1.42 14.67
CA ALA A 142 -3.75 0.51 15.05
C ALA A 142 -3.56 0.47 16.58
N HIS A 143 -3.59 1.62 17.25
CA HIS A 143 -3.53 1.71 18.71
C HIS A 143 -4.73 1.06 19.40
N GLU A 144 -5.95 1.25 18.87
CA GLU A 144 -7.17 0.59 19.35
C GLU A 144 -7.07 -0.94 19.24
N GLN A 145 -6.32 -1.45 18.27
CA GLN A 145 -5.99 -2.88 18.09
C GLN A 145 -4.80 -3.34 18.94
N GLY A 146 -4.25 -2.50 19.82
CA GLY A 146 -3.11 -2.83 20.69
C GLY A 146 -1.74 -2.74 20.02
N LYS A 147 -1.65 -2.23 18.78
CA LYS A 147 -0.38 -2.04 18.05
C LYS A 147 0.27 -0.74 18.50
N ASN A 148 1.13 -0.83 19.50
CA ASN A 148 1.75 0.34 20.14
C ASN A 148 3.24 0.53 19.81
N ASN A 149 3.88 -0.48 19.22
CA ASN A 149 5.31 -0.46 18.90
C ASN A 149 5.52 -0.70 17.41
N MET A 150 5.17 0.30 16.60
CA MET A 150 5.13 0.20 15.14
C MET A 150 6.34 0.88 14.51
N THR A 151 6.92 0.26 13.48
CA THR A 151 7.93 0.90 12.63
C THR A 151 7.33 1.19 11.26
N TRP A 152 7.41 2.44 10.83
CA TRP A 152 6.80 2.94 9.60
C TRP A 152 7.85 3.22 8.53
N TYR A 153 7.52 2.87 7.28
CA TYR A 153 8.36 3.11 6.12
C TYR A 153 7.55 3.81 5.04
N GLY A 154 8.12 4.85 4.42
CA GLY A 154 7.47 5.60 3.35
C GLY A 154 8.31 5.57 2.08
N LEU A 155 7.64 5.35 0.94
CA LEU A 155 8.22 5.47 -0.39
C LEU A 155 7.41 6.50 -1.18
N GLN A 156 8.06 7.58 -1.63
CA GLN A 156 7.45 8.62 -2.47
C GLN A 156 7.70 8.30 -3.94
N TYR A 157 6.64 8.28 -4.73
CA TYR A 157 6.75 8.13 -6.19
C TYR A 157 7.52 9.31 -6.78
N ARG A 158 8.46 9.01 -7.69
CA ARG A 158 9.21 10.02 -8.45
C ARG A 158 8.30 10.60 -9.54
N TYR A 159 8.02 11.88 -9.44
CA TYR A 159 7.40 12.63 -10.53
C TYR A 159 8.52 13.11 -11.45
N ASP A 160 8.53 12.60 -12.68
CA ASP A 160 9.40 13.11 -13.75
C ASP A 160 8.96 14.54 -14.18
#